data_AF-A0A7K2ZJA2-F1
#
_entry.id   AF-A0A7K2ZJA2-F1
#
_cell.length_a   1.000
_cell.length_b   1.000
_cell.length_c   1.000
_cell.angle_alpha   90.00
_cell.angle_beta   90.00
_cell.angle_gamma   90.00
#
_symmetry.space_group_name_H-M   'P 1'
#
loop_
_entity.id
_entity.type
_entity.pdbx_description
1 polymer ?
#
loop_
_entity_poly.entity_id
_entity_poly.type
_entity_poly.pdbx_seq_one_letter_code
_entity_poly.pdbx_strand_id
1 'polypeptide(L)'
;ASLVVTALAGPLVHLLSGTALPVRGPVAAVVARRVAGRLEEKGRLTARAEEPWTSRAAVEARRKLHRRPVQDALTAPTRIGDSFAAMGERILGRHRLDAQLCWPLLQQLFDEPARRDLEHASDQVLGRARNLVWAVLTVVTALPLALLDRVALWPAALAALAGAAVGALLLAGLGDGVDDYADTVEAALLRHRDPLYAAAAWPLPANTADEKRTGEAFTAYLRRTGHPAPQITFERPPPEEPSVP
;
A
#
# COMPACT_ATOMS: atom_id res chain seq x y z
N ALA A 1 0.21 -10.10 -26.35
CA ALA A 1 -0.37 -10.38 -25.03
C ALA A 1 0.37 -9.71 -23.87
N SER A 2 1.72 -9.77 -23.79
CA SER A 2 2.50 -9.25 -22.65
C SER A 2 2.29 -7.75 -22.33
N LEU A 3 2.29 -6.86 -23.33
CA LEU A 3 2.12 -5.40 -23.12
C LEU A 3 0.76 -5.02 -22.52
N VAL A 4 -0.32 -5.66 -22.99
CA VAL A 4 -1.69 -5.41 -22.49
C VAL A 4 -1.83 -5.86 -21.05
N VAL A 5 -1.23 -7.00 -20.68
CA VAL A 5 -1.29 -7.51 -19.32
C VAL A 5 -0.48 -6.64 -18.35
N THR A 6 0.69 -6.16 -18.78
CA THR A 6 1.47 -5.18 -17.99
C THR A 6 0.70 -3.87 -17.80
N ALA A 7 0.06 -3.37 -18.86
CA ALA A 7 -0.76 -2.15 -18.79
C ALA A 7 -1.98 -2.30 -17.87
N LEU A 8 -2.57 -3.51 -17.80
CA LEU A 8 -3.73 -3.79 -16.95
C LEU A 8 -3.37 -4.07 -15.49
N ALA A 9 -2.13 -4.44 -15.18
CA ALA A 9 -1.74 -4.82 -13.83
C ALA A 9 -1.81 -3.65 -12.83
N GLY A 10 -1.45 -2.42 -13.23
CA GLY A 10 -1.60 -1.23 -12.39
C GLY A 10 -3.07 -0.88 -12.06
N PRO A 11 -3.94 -0.72 -13.08
CA PRO A 11 -5.38 -0.55 -12.87
C PRO A 11 -6.02 -1.68 -12.05
N LEU A 12 -5.55 -2.92 -12.24
CA LEU A 12 -6.00 -4.06 -11.46
C LEU A 12 -5.60 -3.95 -9.99
N VAL A 13 -4.41 -3.45 -9.67
CA VAL A 13 -4.03 -3.16 -8.28
C VAL A 13 -4.92 -2.06 -7.68
N HIS A 14 -5.28 -1.02 -8.43
CA HIS A 14 -6.24 0.00 -7.97
C HIS A 14 -7.68 -0.51 -7.82
N LEU A 15 -8.09 -1.46 -8.66
CA LEU A 15 -9.38 -2.12 -8.54
C LEU A 15 -9.40 -3.07 -7.34
N LEU A 16 -8.31 -3.81 -7.14
CA LEU A 16 -8.11 -4.72 -6.02
C LEU A 16 -7.84 -4.02 -4.70
N SER A 17 -7.32 -2.79 -4.69
CA SER A 17 -7.25 -1.95 -3.48
C SER A 17 -8.62 -1.41 -3.08
N GLY A 18 -9.61 -1.51 -3.97
CA GLY A 18 -10.98 -1.09 -3.73
C GLY A 18 -11.23 0.41 -3.95
N THR A 19 -10.20 1.18 -4.31
CA THR A 19 -10.32 2.64 -4.55
C THR A 19 -11.11 2.97 -5.82
N ALA A 20 -11.21 2.02 -6.76
CA ALA A 20 -11.97 2.17 -7.99
C ALA A 20 -13.38 1.54 -7.93
N LEU A 21 -13.81 0.99 -6.78
CA LEU A 21 -15.12 0.35 -6.68
C LEU A 21 -16.25 1.40 -6.66
N PRO A 22 -17.36 1.15 -7.37
CA PRO A 22 -18.45 2.12 -7.48
C PRO A 22 -19.11 2.37 -6.11
N VAL A 23 -19.28 3.65 -5.78
CA VAL A 23 -19.87 4.13 -4.52
C VAL A 23 -21.41 4.10 -4.54
N ARG A 24 -22.02 3.77 -5.69
CA ARG A 24 -23.49 3.72 -5.88
C ARG A 24 -23.92 2.42 -6.55
N GLY A 25 -25.15 1.99 -6.28
CA GLY A 25 -25.77 0.81 -6.89
C GLY A 25 -25.56 -0.50 -6.11
N PRO A 26 -25.92 -1.66 -6.68
CA PRO A 26 -25.92 -2.95 -5.98
C PRO A 26 -24.53 -3.39 -5.51
N VAL A 27 -23.47 -2.98 -6.23
CA VAL A 27 -22.08 -3.24 -5.85
C VAL A 27 -21.69 -2.47 -4.59
N ALA A 28 -22.25 -1.27 -4.36
CA ALA A 28 -21.97 -0.48 -3.16
C ALA A 28 -22.47 -1.18 -1.89
N ALA A 29 -23.62 -1.87 -1.95
CA ALA A 29 -24.11 -2.68 -0.82
C ALA A 29 -23.16 -3.85 -0.50
N VAL A 30 -22.60 -4.49 -1.53
CA VAL A 30 -21.59 -5.55 -1.36
C VAL A 30 -20.31 -5.00 -0.74
N VAL A 31 -19.85 -3.83 -1.19
CA VAL A 31 -18.68 -3.13 -0.63
C VAL A 31 -18.92 -2.77 0.83
N ALA A 32 -20.06 -2.15 1.15
CA ALA A 32 -20.43 -1.79 2.53
C ALA A 32 -20.48 -3.03 3.43
N ARG A 33 -21.06 -4.13 2.97
CA ARG A 33 -21.09 -5.40 3.71
C ARG A 33 -19.69 -5.96 3.95
N ARG A 34 -18.79 -5.85 2.98
CA ARG A 34 -17.38 -6.27 3.15
C ARG A 34 -16.65 -5.41 4.17
N VAL A 35 -16.84 -4.09 4.12
CA VAL A 35 -16.25 -3.16 5.09
C VAL A 35 -16.78 -3.46 6.49
N ALA A 36 -18.10 -3.64 6.65
CA ALA A 36 -18.70 -4.00 7.94
C ALA A 36 -18.11 -5.29 8.52
N GLY A 37 -18.02 -6.36 7.71
CA GLY A 37 -17.40 -7.61 8.15
C GLY A 37 -15.93 -7.47 8.55
N ARG A 38 -15.17 -6.59 7.87
CA ARG A 38 -13.78 -6.28 8.24
C ARG A 38 -13.68 -5.49 9.54
N LEU A 39 -14.58 -4.55 9.79
CA LEU A 39 -14.66 -3.81 11.05
C LEU A 39 -14.99 -4.75 12.22
N GLU A 40 -15.93 -5.67 12.04
CA GLU A 40 -16.23 -6.70 13.04
C GLU A 40 -15.00 -7.58 13.34
N GLU A 41 -14.31 -8.05 12.30
CA GLU A 41 -13.10 -8.85 12.46
C GLU A 41 -11.98 -8.05 13.16
N LYS A 42 -11.84 -6.77 12.82
CA LYS A 42 -10.90 -5.86 13.49
C LYS A 42 -11.23 -5.76 14.99
N GLY A 43 -12.50 -5.56 15.36
CA GLY A 43 -12.92 -5.56 16.76
C GLY A 43 -12.55 -6.84 17.52
N ARG A 44 -12.71 -8.01 16.88
CA ARG A 44 -12.29 -9.30 17.45
C ARG A 44 -10.77 -9.39 17.63
N LEU A 45 -10.01 -8.87 16.67
CA LEU A 45 -8.54 -8.84 16.76
C LEU A 45 -8.07 -7.88 17.85
N THR A 46 -8.71 -6.71 17.99
CA THR A 46 -8.41 -5.75 19.07
C THR A 46 -8.63 -6.37 20.44
N ALA A 47 -9.77 -7.04 20.65
CA ALA A 47 -10.05 -7.74 21.90
C ALA A 47 -8.99 -8.82 22.21
N ARG A 48 -8.55 -9.60 21.20
CA ARG A 48 -7.45 -10.58 21.36
C ARG A 48 -6.09 -9.94 21.58
N ALA A 49 -5.87 -8.74 21.05
CA ALA A 49 -4.62 -8.01 21.19
C ALA A 49 -4.46 -7.34 22.56
N GLU A 50 -5.51 -7.27 23.37
CA GLU A 50 -5.44 -6.84 24.78
C GLU A 50 -4.90 -7.95 25.70
N GLU A 51 -4.92 -9.21 25.26
CA GLU A 51 -4.31 -10.31 26.00
C GLU A 51 -2.79 -10.11 26.21
N PRO A 52 -2.21 -10.72 27.26
CA PRO A 52 -0.78 -10.63 27.54
C PRO A 52 0.11 -11.01 26.35
N TRP A 53 1.26 -10.34 26.21
CA TRP A 53 2.25 -10.58 25.13
C TRP A 53 2.83 -11.99 25.07
N THR A 54 2.62 -12.81 26.10
CA THR A 54 3.01 -14.23 26.14
C THR A 54 2.07 -15.12 25.34
N SER A 55 0.85 -14.68 25.06
CA SER A 55 -0.13 -15.42 24.24
C SER A 55 0.27 -15.34 22.76
N ARG A 56 0.47 -16.51 22.13
CA ARG A 56 0.68 -16.58 20.67
C ARG A 56 -0.48 -15.93 19.90
N ALA A 57 -1.70 -16.09 20.40
CA ALA A 57 -2.90 -15.50 19.79
C ALA A 57 -2.87 -13.97 19.86
N ALA A 58 -2.40 -13.39 20.97
CA ALA A 58 -2.24 -11.94 21.11
C ALA A 58 -1.18 -11.38 20.15
N VAL A 59 -0.04 -12.06 20.03
CA VAL A 59 1.03 -11.68 19.09
C VAL A 59 0.53 -11.75 17.64
N GLU A 60 -0.18 -12.81 17.27
CA GLU A 60 -0.76 -12.95 15.93
C GLU A 60 -1.83 -11.88 15.67
N ALA A 61 -2.68 -11.59 16.66
CA ALA A 61 -3.69 -10.54 16.55
C ALA A 61 -3.06 -9.17 16.34
N ARG A 62 -2.01 -8.82 17.09
CA ARG A 62 -1.25 -7.57 16.90
C ARG A 62 -0.59 -7.51 15.53
N ARG A 63 -0.01 -8.61 15.04
CA ARG A 63 0.57 -8.69 13.68
C ARG A 63 -0.50 -8.44 12.61
N LYS A 64 -1.70 -8.99 12.77
CA LYS A 64 -2.83 -8.74 11.85
C LYS A 64 -3.36 -7.32 11.94
N LEU A 65 -3.44 -6.74 13.14
CA LEU A 65 -3.85 -5.34 13.34
C LEU A 65 -2.84 -4.36 12.75
N HIS A 66 -1.54 -4.68 12.76
CA HIS A 66 -0.52 -3.85 12.13
C HIS A 66 -0.77 -3.64 10.62
N ARG A 67 -1.41 -4.60 9.95
CA ARG A 67 -1.80 -4.54 8.53
C ARG A 67 -3.15 -3.87 8.27
N ARG A 68 -3.81 -3.34 9.31
CA ARG A 68 -5.11 -2.69 9.20
C ARG A 68 -5.03 -1.24 9.65
N PRO A 69 -5.83 -0.34 9.06
CA PRO A 69 -5.91 1.03 9.53
C PRO A 69 -6.46 1.07 10.95
N VAL A 70 -5.90 1.96 11.76
CA VAL A 70 -6.34 2.30 13.12
C VAL A 70 -7.68 3.01 13.05
N GLN A 71 -7.88 3.96 12.13
CA GLN A 71 -9.17 4.62 11.91
C GLN A 71 -10.13 3.74 11.11
N ASP A 72 -11.33 3.53 11.65
CA ASP A 72 -12.37 2.73 11.00
C ASP A 72 -12.81 3.34 9.66
N ALA A 73 -12.82 4.68 9.56
CA ALA A 73 -13.15 5.41 8.34
C ALA A 73 -12.19 5.15 7.16
N LEU A 74 -10.97 4.68 7.43
CA LEU A 74 -9.97 4.35 6.42
C LEU A 74 -9.97 2.85 6.04
N THR A 75 -10.87 2.05 6.64
CA THR A 75 -10.98 0.61 6.33
C THR A 75 -11.43 0.42 4.89
N ALA A 76 -10.63 -0.31 4.12
CA ALA A 76 -10.88 -0.59 2.73
C ALA A 76 -11.68 -1.91 2.58
N PRO A 77 -12.37 -2.13 1.45
CA PRO A 77 -13.12 -3.37 1.23
C PRO A 77 -12.23 -4.60 1.02
N THR A 78 -10.94 -4.40 0.77
CA THR A 78 -9.98 -5.47 0.43
C THR A 78 -8.74 -5.41 1.33
N ARG A 79 -8.04 -6.55 1.45
CA ARG A 79 -6.82 -6.64 2.26
C ARG A 79 -5.73 -5.73 1.72
N ILE A 80 -5.59 -5.69 0.39
CA ILE A 80 -4.62 -4.83 -0.31
C ILE A 80 -4.86 -3.36 0.00
N GLY A 81 -6.13 -2.91 -0.03
CA GLY A 81 -6.48 -1.55 0.35
C GLY A 81 -6.20 -1.26 1.82
N ASP A 82 -6.53 -2.19 2.73
CA ASP A 82 -6.28 -2.05 4.16
C ASP A 82 -4.77 -1.89 4.43
N SER A 83 -3.92 -2.67 3.77
CA SER A 83 -2.47 -2.61 3.94
C SER A 83 -1.89 -1.26 3.53
N PHE A 84 -2.32 -0.71 2.38
CA PHE A 84 -1.90 0.63 1.95
C PHE A 84 -2.44 1.74 2.85
N ALA A 85 -3.71 1.64 3.27
CA ALA A 85 -4.31 2.59 4.20
C ALA A 85 -3.59 2.56 5.56
N ALA A 86 -3.29 1.36 6.07
CA ALA A 86 -2.55 1.17 7.30
C ALA A 86 -1.14 1.76 7.22
N MET A 87 -0.41 1.49 6.13
CA MET A 87 0.91 2.08 5.88
C MET A 87 0.86 3.61 5.88
N GLY A 88 -0.06 4.19 5.10
CA GLY A 88 -0.25 5.64 5.05
C GLY A 88 -0.56 6.24 6.42
N GLU A 89 -1.45 5.61 7.18
CA GLU A 89 -1.81 6.07 8.52
C GLU A 89 -0.68 5.92 9.53
N ARG A 90 0.14 4.86 9.44
CA ARG A 90 1.32 4.70 10.31
C ARG A 90 2.36 5.79 10.06
N ILE A 91 2.66 6.06 8.79
CA ILE A 91 3.60 7.11 8.39
C ILE A 91 3.07 8.48 8.83
N LEU A 92 1.80 8.78 8.50
CA LEU A 92 1.16 10.04 8.85
C LEU A 92 1.00 10.20 10.37
N GLY A 93 0.65 9.14 11.09
CA GLY A 93 0.45 9.19 12.55
C GLY A 93 1.76 9.35 13.32
N ARG A 94 2.85 8.72 12.86
CA ARG A 94 4.16 8.79 13.52
C ARG A 94 4.91 10.06 13.16
N HIS A 95 4.96 10.43 11.88
CA HIS A 95 5.82 11.51 11.37
C HIS A 95 5.05 12.72 10.85
N ARG A 96 3.71 12.67 10.76
CA ARG A 96 2.89 13.70 10.10
C ARG A 96 3.31 13.99 8.65
N LEU A 97 3.98 13.03 8.02
CA LEU A 97 4.37 13.07 6.62
C LEU A 97 3.31 12.38 5.77
N ASP A 98 2.87 13.06 4.72
CA ASP A 98 2.04 12.46 3.68
C ASP A 98 2.94 11.75 2.67
N ALA A 99 3.02 10.42 2.76
CA ALA A 99 3.89 9.59 1.94
C ALA A 99 3.69 9.84 0.44
N GLN A 100 2.45 10.11 0.00
CA GLN A 100 2.14 10.34 -1.42
C GLN A 100 2.71 11.67 -1.92
N LEU A 101 2.67 12.72 -1.08
CA LEU A 101 3.23 14.03 -1.43
C LEU A 101 4.77 14.04 -1.37
N CYS A 102 5.35 13.33 -0.42
CA CYS A 102 6.80 13.23 -0.27
C CYS A 102 7.45 12.30 -1.30
N TRP A 103 6.68 11.41 -1.92
CA TRP A 103 7.20 10.36 -2.80
C TRP A 103 8.11 10.85 -3.94
N PRO A 104 7.78 11.89 -4.72
CA PRO A 104 8.64 12.36 -5.81
C PRO A 104 10.00 12.87 -5.34
N LEU A 105 10.06 13.49 -4.15
CA LEU A 105 11.31 13.94 -3.54
C LEU A 105 12.13 12.75 -3.02
N LEU A 106 11.45 11.80 -2.36
CA LEU A 106 12.09 10.57 -1.87
C LEU A 106 12.74 9.77 -3.01
N GLN A 107 12.09 9.67 -4.18
CA GLN A 107 12.64 8.98 -5.35
C GLN A 107 13.99 9.56 -5.81
N GLN A 108 14.22 10.86 -5.64
CA GLN A 108 15.49 11.50 -5.99
C GLN A 108 16.59 11.21 -4.96
N LEU A 109 16.21 10.91 -3.72
CA LEU A 109 17.12 10.73 -2.58
C LEU A 109 17.47 9.27 -2.31
N PHE A 110 16.69 8.32 -2.82
CA PHE A 110 16.96 6.91 -2.60
C PHE A 110 18.37 6.53 -3.08
N ASP A 111 19.08 5.83 -2.21
CA ASP A 111 20.32 5.14 -2.53
C ASP A 111 20.05 3.88 -3.35
N GLU A 112 21.08 3.43 -4.08
CA GLU A 112 20.97 2.27 -4.97
C GLU A 112 20.42 1.00 -4.28
N PRO A 113 20.78 0.68 -3.02
CA PRO A 113 20.17 -0.44 -2.31
C PRO A 113 18.66 -0.26 -2.09
N ALA A 114 18.20 0.91 -1.62
CA ALA A 114 16.78 1.13 -1.36
C ALA A 114 15.95 1.12 -2.66
N ARG A 115 16.49 1.64 -3.76
CA ARG A 115 15.85 1.53 -5.09
C ARG A 115 15.66 0.07 -5.49
N ARG A 116 16.71 -0.74 -5.39
CA ARG A 116 16.65 -2.17 -5.72
C ARG A 116 15.66 -2.94 -4.85
N ASP A 117 15.61 -2.65 -3.55
CA ASP A 117 14.65 -3.30 -2.64
C ASP A 117 13.20 -2.94 -2.99
N LEU A 118 12.93 -1.66 -3.27
CA LEU A 118 11.61 -1.19 -3.70
C LEU A 118 11.20 -1.74 -5.07
N GLU A 119 12.12 -1.77 -6.04
CA GLU A 119 11.90 -2.36 -7.36
C GLU A 119 11.59 -3.84 -7.24
N HIS A 120 12.37 -4.58 -6.43
CA HIS A 120 12.14 -6.00 -6.20
C HIS A 120 10.76 -6.27 -5.58
N ALA A 121 10.38 -5.50 -4.55
CA ALA A 121 9.07 -5.63 -3.91
C ALA A 121 7.93 -5.25 -4.87
N SER A 122 8.10 -4.19 -5.67
CA SER A 122 7.14 -3.78 -6.71
C SER A 122 6.97 -4.86 -7.79
N ASP A 123 8.07 -5.42 -8.29
CA ASP A 123 8.07 -6.47 -9.31
C ASP A 123 7.39 -7.75 -8.82
N GLN A 124 7.58 -8.08 -7.54
CA GLN A 124 6.88 -9.20 -6.91
C GLN A 124 5.35 -8.99 -6.90
N VAL A 125 4.88 -7.80 -6.54
CA VAL A 125 3.45 -7.46 -6.55
C VAL A 125 2.91 -7.48 -7.98
N LEU A 126 3.61 -6.84 -8.92
CA LEU A 126 3.22 -6.74 -10.31
C LEU A 126 3.20 -8.11 -11.00
N GLY A 127 4.19 -8.95 -10.72
CA GLY A 127 4.28 -10.33 -11.21
C GLY A 127 3.10 -11.19 -10.74
N ARG A 128 2.72 -11.09 -9.46
CA ARG A 128 1.54 -11.79 -8.90
C ARG A 128 0.25 -11.25 -9.50
N ALA A 129 0.10 -9.93 -9.63
CA ALA A 129 -1.06 -9.31 -10.27
C ALA A 129 -1.22 -9.76 -11.73
N ARG A 130 -0.12 -9.81 -12.49
CA ARG A 130 -0.08 -10.33 -13.87
C ARG A 130 -0.52 -11.79 -13.93
N ASN A 131 -0.03 -12.64 -13.04
CA ASN A 131 -0.43 -14.05 -13.00
C ASN A 131 -1.93 -14.19 -12.65
N LEU A 132 -2.45 -13.33 -11.78
CA LEU A 132 -3.86 -13.30 -11.43
C LEU A 132 -4.73 -12.91 -12.64
N VAL A 133 -4.31 -11.93 -13.45
CA VAL A 133 -4.97 -11.59 -14.72
C VAL A 133 -5.07 -12.82 -15.62
N TRP A 134 -3.96 -13.56 -15.77
CA TRP A 134 -3.95 -14.78 -16.58
C TRP A 134 -4.86 -15.88 -16.04
N ALA A 135 -4.89 -16.07 -14.71
CA ALA A 135 -5.79 -17.03 -14.07
C ALA A 135 -7.27 -16.66 -14.33
N VAL A 136 -7.63 -15.38 -14.16
CA VAL A 136 -8.98 -14.89 -14.45
C VAL A 136 -9.33 -15.06 -15.93
N LEU A 137 -8.43 -14.68 -16.83
CA LEU A 137 -8.65 -14.82 -18.28
C LEU A 137 -8.86 -16.30 -18.66
N THR A 138 -8.10 -17.22 -18.04
CA THR A 138 -8.27 -18.66 -18.24
C THR A 138 -9.66 -19.12 -17.81
N VAL A 139 -10.14 -18.69 -16.64
CA VAL A 139 -11.49 -19.05 -16.17
C VAL A 139 -12.57 -18.47 -17.09
N VAL A 140 -12.46 -17.18 -17.44
CA VAL A 140 -13.44 -16.47 -18.27
C VAL A 140 -13.49 -17.02 -19.70
N THR A 141 -12.39 -17.56 -20.22
CA THR A 141 -12.36 -18.16 -21.56
C THR A 141 -12.73 -19.65 -21.54
N ALA A 142 -12.25 -20.42 -20.57
CA ALA A 142 -12.52 -21.85 -20.48
C ALA A 142 -13.98 -22.17 -20.13
N LEU A 143 -14.62 -21.36 -19.27
CA LEU A 143 -16.01 -21.58 -18.85
C LEU A 143 -17.03 -21.54 -19.99
N PRO A 144 -17.07 -20.51 -20.86
CA PRO A 144 -17.99 -20.49 -22.00
C PRO A 144 -17.65 -21.57 -23.03
N LEU A 145 -16.37 -21.87 -23.26
CA LEU A 145 -15.95 -22.99 -24.12
C LEU A 145 -16.48 -24.34 -23.60
N ALA A 146 -16.43 -24.56 -22.29
CA ALA A 146 -16.98 -25.77 -21.64
C ALA A 146 -18.51 -25.88 -21.81
N LEU A 147 -19.21 -24.75 -21.84
CA LEU A 147 -20.66 -24.69 -22.00
C LEU A 147 -21.12 -24.85 -23.45
N LEU A 148 -20.31 -24.40 -24.42
CA LEU A 148 -20.61 -24.44 -25.84
C LEU A 148 -20.29 -25.80 -26.48
N ASP A 149 -19.21 -26.47 -26.05
CA ASP A 149 -18.75 -27.72 -26.65
C ASP A 149 -18.88 -28.91 -25.68
N ARG A 150 -19.85 -29.80 -25.96
CA ARG A 150 -20.10 -30.99 -25.14
C ARG A 150 -18.96 -32.02 -25.19
N VAL A 151 -18.12 -32.01 -26.23
CA VAL A 151 -16.99 -32.94 -26.36
C VAL A 151 -15.79 -32.45 -25.54
N ALA A 152 -15.60 -31.13 -25.44
CA ALA A 152 -14.53 -30.50 -24.66
C ALA A 152 -14.93 -30.13 -23.22
N LEU A 153 -16.12 -30.54 -22.75
CA LEU A 153 -16.67 -30.14 -21.46
C LEU A 153 -15.76 -30.51 -20.28
N TRP A 154 -15.26 -31.75 -20.24
CA TRP A 154 -14.37 -32.21 -19.16
C TRP A 154 -13.03 -31.46 -19.09
N PRO A 155 -12.23 -31.37 -20.18
CA PRO A 155 -10.97 -30.64 -20.13
C PRO A 155 -11.16 -29.14 -19.89
N ALA A 156 -12.21 -28.52 -20.44
CA ALA A 156 -12.49 -27.11 -20.22
C ALA A 156 -12.98 -26.82 -18.78
N ALA A 157 -13.80 -27.69 -18.20
CA ALA A 157 -14.20 -27.59 -16.79
C ALA A 157 -13.00 -27.77 -15.85
N LEU A 158 -12.10 -28.71 -16.14
CA LEU A 158 -10.88 -28.92 -15.36
C LEU A 158 -9.96 -27.70 -15.45
N ALA A 159 -9.80 -27.10 -16.64
CA ALA A 159 -9.02 -25.88 -16.82
C ALA A 159 -9.61 -24.69 -16.05
N ALA A 160 -10.93 -24.52 -16.06
CA ALA A 160 -11.61 -23.49 -15.28
C ALA A 160 -11.43 -23.70 -13.77
N LEU A 161 -11.56 -24.94 -13.28
CA LEU A 161 -11.34 -25.27 -11.87
C LEU A 161 -9.88 -25.01 -11.44
N ALA A 162 -8.92 -25.46 -12.25
CA ALA A 162 -7.50 -25.22 -12.01
C ALA A 162 -7.18 -23.72 -12.02
N GLY A 163 -7.70 -22.97 -12.99
CA GLY A 163 -7.57 -21.52 -13.06
C GLY A 163 -8.14 -20.81 -11.83
N ALA A 164 -9.31 -21.25 -11.34
CA ALA A 164 -9.92 -20.69 -10.13
C ALA A 164 -9.10 -21.00 -8.86
N ALA A 165 -8.59 -22.23 -8.72
CA ALA A 165 -7.75 -22.63 -7.58
C ALA A 165 -6.43 -21.85 -7.56
N VAL A 166 -5.74 -21.76 -8.71
CA VAL A 166 -4.52 -20.97 -8.86
C VAL A 166 -4.80 -19.48 -8.62
N GLY A 167 -5.92 -18.95 -9.13
CA GLY A 167 -6.34 -17.58 -8.92
C GLY A 167 -6.56 -17.25 -7.43
N ALA A 168 -7.17 -18.17 -6.67
CA ALA A 168 -7.37 -18.00 -5.23
C ALA A 168 -6.04 -17.97 -4.46
N LEU A 169 -5.10 -18.86 -4.79
CA LEU A 169 -3.76 -18.89 -4.20
C LEU A 169 -2.96 -17.61 -4.53
N LEU A 170 -3.03 -17.16 -5.79
CA LEU A 170 -2.37 -15.93 -6.23
C LEU A 170 -2.95 -14.69 -5.54
N LEU A 171 -4.27 -14.64 -5.35
CA LEU A 171 -4.92 -13.54 -4.64
C LEU A 171 -4.51 -13.50 -3.15
N ALA A 172 -4.39 -14.66 -2.51
CA ALA A 172 -3.90 -14.74 -1.14
C ALA A 172 -2.44 -14.26 -1.03
N GLY A 173 -1.56 -14.77 -1.90
CA GLY A 173 -0.14 -14.39 -1.92
C GLY A 173 0.12 -12.96 -2.40
N LEU A 174 -0.79 -12.37 -3.19
CA LEU A 174 -0.73 -10.95 -3.56
C LEU A 174 -0.91 -10.05 -2.33
N GLY A 175 -1.78 -10.44 -1.39
CA GLY A 175 -1.93 -9.73 -0.13
C GLY A 175 -0.63 -9.71 0.69
N ASP A 176 0.08 -10.84 0.75
CA ASP A 176 1.37 -10.92 1.44
C ASP A 176 2.44 -10.06 0.74
N GLY A 177 2.51 -10.11 -0.60
CA GLY A 177 3.44 -9.26 -1.36
C GLY A 177 3.18 -7.76 -1.19
N VAL A 178 1.91 -7.36 -1.07
CA VAL A 178 1.56 -5.95 -0.80
C VAL A 178 1.95 -5.55 0.62
N ASP A 179 1.79 -6.43 1.60
CA ASP A 179 2.25 -6.19 2.98
C ASP A 179 3.76 -5.94 3.02
N ASP A 180 4.55 -6.76 2.32
CA ASP A 180 6.01 -6.63 2.25
C ASP A 180 6.44 -5.35 1.51
N TYR A 181 5.74 -5.01 0.42
CA TYR A 181 5.96 -3.74 -0.30
C TYR A 181 5.66 -2.54 0.60
N ALA A 182 4.55 -2.56 1.32
CA ALA A 182 4.17 -1.49 2.24
C ALA A 182 5.20 -1.28 3.36
N ASP A 183 5.75 -2.37 3.91
CA ASP A 183 6.82 -2.28 4.91
C ASP A 183 8.13 -1.75 4.33
N THR A 184 8.45 -2.14 3.09
CA THR A 184 9.64 -1.65 2.39
C THR A 184 9.53 -0.15 2.12
N VAL A 185 8.34 0.34 1.74
CA VAL A 185 8.06 1.78 1.59
C VAL A 185 8.20 2.52 2.92
N GLU A 186 7.62 2.00 4.01
CA GLU A 186 7.76 2.60 5.34
C GLU A 186 9.23 2.64 5.78
N ALA A 187 9.97 1.55 5.60
CA ALA A 187 11.39 1.46 5.94
C ALA A 187 12.26 2.42 5.11
N ALA A 188 11.98 2.54 3.79
CA ALA A 188 12.67 3.47 2.92
C ALA A 188 12.43 4.92 3.35
N LEU A 189 11.19 5.27 3.70
CA LEU A 189 10.86 6.60 4.21
C LEU A 189 11.58 6.88 5.54
N LEU A 190 11.57 5.93 6.47
CA LEU A 190 12.27 6.06 7.76
C LEU A 190 13.77 6.30 7.59
N ARG A 191 14.40 5.56 6.67
CA ARG A 191 15.83 5.69 6.35
C ARG A 191 16.15 7.05 5.74
N HIS A 192 15.26 7.58 4.90
CA HIS A 192 15.50 8.77 4.09
C HIS A 192 14.77 10.02 4.60
N ARG A 193 14.20 10.00 5.81
CA ARG A 193 13.45 11.13 6.37
C ARG A 193 14.34 12.36 6.62
N ASP A 194 15.55 12.18 7.16
CA ASP A 194 16.45 13.29 7.48
C ASP A 194 17.04 13.89 6.19
N PRO A 195 17.51 13.07 5.22
CA PRO A 195 17.85 13.55 3.88
C PRO A 195 16.70 14.29 3.17
N LEU A 196 15.45 13.86 3.36
CA LEU A 196 14.27 14.51 2.77
C LEU A 196 14.12 15.94 3.27
N TYR A 197 14.22 16.18 4.58
CA TYR A 197 14.18 17.52 5.14
C TYR A 197 15.38 18.36 4.66
N ALA A 198 16.59 17.80 4.71
CA ALA A 198 17.81 18.50 4.29
C ALA A 198 17.76 18.93 2.81
N ALA A 199 17.29 18.05 1.92
CA ALA A 199 17.17 18.34 0.49
C ALA A 199 16.15 19.46 0.19
N ALA A 200 15.14 19.61 1.03
CA ALA A 200 14.17 20.71 0.95
C ALA A 200 14.60 21.97 1.73
N ALA A 201 15.84 22.00 2.25
CA ALA A 201 16.35 23.03 3.16
C ALA A 201 15.43 23.28 4.38
N TRP A 202 14.77 22.21 4.84
CA TRP A 202 13.88 22.21 5.99
C TRP A 202 14.66 21.94 7.27
N PRO A 203 14.31 22.58 8.40
CA PRO A 203 14.97 22.30 9.66
C PRO A 203 14.75 20.84 10.09
N LEU A 204 15.81 20.19 10.55
CA LEU A 204 15.75 18.84 11.09
C LEU A 204 15.05 18.85 12.46
N PRO A 205 14.15 17.89 12.73
CA PRO A 205 13.47 17.83 14.01
C PRO A 205 14.40 17.40 15.14
N ALA A 206 14.35 18.10 16.28
CA ALA A 206 15.23 17.82 17.41
C ALA A 206 14.76 16.64 18.29
N ASN A 207 13.47 16.31 18.26
CA ASN A 207 12.86 15.24 19.05
C ASN A 207 11.56 14.74 18.40
N THR A 208 10.92 13.73 18.97
CA THR A 208 9.72 13.08 18.40
C THR A 208 8.47 13.98 18.39
N ALA A 209 8.33 14.91 19.35
CA ALA A 209 7.23 15.87 19.34
C ALA A 209 7.45 16.91 18.24
N ASP A 210 8.70 17.36 18.09
CA ASP A 210 9.12 18.29 17.06
C ASP A 210 9.01 17.68 15.65
N GLU A 211 9.33 16.39 15.51
CA GLU A 211 9.18 15.64 14.26
C GLU A 211 7.76 15.69 13.72
N LYS A 212 6.76 15.51 14.59
CA LYS A 212 5.35 15.62 14.19
C LYS A 212 5.00 17.03 13.72
N ARG A 213 5.44 18.06 14.44
CA ARG A 213 5.18 19.46 14.10
C ARG A 213 5.83 19.83 12.77
N THR A 214 7.10 19.47 12.59
CA THR A 214 7.89 19.74 11.38
C THR A 214 7.34 18.99 10.17
N GLY A 215 6.96 17.73 10.34
CA GLY A 215 6.35 16.93 9.27
C GLY A 215 4.98 17.44 8.86
N GLU A 216 4.16 17.91 9.81
CA GLU A 216 2.86 18.53 9.51
C GLU A 216 3.05 19.83 8.70
N ALA A 217 3.98 20.69 9.11
CA ALA A 217 4.31 21.91 8.36
C ALA A 217 4.88 21.61 6.97
N PHE A 218 5.75 20.61 6.85
CA PHE A 218 6.33 20.18 5.58
C PHE A 218 5.25 19.63 4.62
N THR A 219 4.39 18.75 5.12
CA THR A 219 3.25 18.23 4.37
C THR A 219 2.30 19.34 3.94
N ALA A 220 2.00 20.29 4.83
CA ALA A 220 1.15 21.44 4.51
C ALA A 220 1.77 22.32 3.41
N TYR A 221 3.10 22.52 3.44
CA TYR A 221 3.83 23.24 2.39
C TYR A 221 3.76 22.53 1.03
N LEU A 222 3.95 21.20 1.00
CA LEU A 222 3.85 20.42 -0.24
C LEU A 222 2.41 20.36 -0.78
N ARG A 223 1.42 20.38 0.12
CA ARG A 223 0.00 20.36 -0.22
C ARG A 223 -0.40 21.75 -0.73
N ARG A 224 -0.18 21.99 -2.04
CA ARG A 224 -0.43 23.24 -2.79
C ARG A 224 -1.86 23.83 -2.73
N THR A 225 -2.74 23.35 -1.86
CA THR A 225 -4.16 23.74 -1.78
C THR A 225 -4.42 24.73 -0.64
N GLY A 226 -4.43 26.02 -0.98
CA GLY A 226 -5.26 27.07 -0.36
C GLY A 226 -5.02 27.47 1.10
N HIS A 227 -4.19 26.75 1.87
CA HIS A 227 -3.77 27.18 3.20
C HIS A 227 -2.59 28.14 3.06
N PRO A 228 -2.49 29.19 3.89
CA PRO A 228 -1.30 30.03 3.91
C PRO A 228 -0.10 29.13 4.15
N ALA A 229 0.82 29.08 3.19
CA ALA A 229 2.04 28.31 3.32
C ALA A 229 2.73 28.74 4.61
N PRO A 230 3.14 27.81 5.48
CA PRO A 230 3.80 28.16 6.72
C PRO A 230 5.01 29.05 6.41
N GLN A 231 5.16 30.16 7.14
CA GLN A 231 6.35 31.01 7.00
C GLN A 231 7.54 30.27 7.58
N ILE A 232 8.46 29.88 6.71
CA ILE A 232 9.59 29.02 7.07
C ILE A 232 10.87 29.68 6.63
N THR A 233 11.80 29.78 7.57
CA THR A 233 13.14 30.28 7.33
C THR A 233 13.99 29.10 6.87
N PHE A 234 14.43 29.15 5.62
CA PHE A 234 15.40 28.18 5.10
C PHE A 234 16.76 28.46 5.71
N GLU A 235 17.32 27.48 6.40
CA GLU A 235 18.70 27.55 6.90
C GLU A 235 19.63 27.20 5.73
N ARG A 236 20.33 28.20 5.20
CA ARG A 236 21.39 27.95 4.21
C ARG A 236 22.70 27.73 4.95
N PRO A 237 23.53 26.76 4.53
CA PRO A 237 24.90 26.70 5.02
C PRO A 237 25.60 28.04 4.75
N PRO A 238 26.45 28.51 5.68
CA PRO A 238 27.24 29.72 5.46
C PRO A 238 28.06 29.54 4.18
N PRO A 239 28.24 30.61 3.37
CA PRO A 239 29.06 30.53 2.17
C PRO A 239 30.45 30.02 2.56
N GLU A 240 30.95 28.99 1.87
CA GLU A 240 32.34 28.53 2.03
C GLU A 240 33.25 29.74 1.86
N GLU A 241 33.99 30.08 2.92
CA GLU A 241 35.01 31.13 2.83
C GLU A 241 36.00 30.72 1.73
N PRO A 242 36.29 31.60 0.77
CA PRO A 242 37.21 31.25 -0.31
C PRO A 242 38.55 30.87 0.32
N SER A 243 38.97 29.61 0.08
CA SER A 243 40.28 29.12 0.48
C SER A 243 41.32 30.06 -0.12
N VAL A 244 41.93 30.89 0.73
CA VAL A 244 42.98 31.82 0.31
C VAL A 244 44.15 30.97 -0.20
N PRO A 245 44.62 31.19 -1.44
CA PRO A 245 45.72 30.43 -2.04
C PRO A 245 47.06 30.65 -1.32
#